data_AF-A0A1F8WH31-F1
#
_entry.id   AF-A0A1F8WH31-F1
#
_cell.length_a   1.000
_cell.length_b   1.000
_cell.length_c   1.000
_cell.angle_alpha   90.00
_cell.angle_beta   90.00
_cell.angle_gamma   90.00
#
_symmetry.space_group_name_H-M   'P 1'
#
loop_
_entity.id
_entity.type
_entity.pdbx_description
1 polymer ?
#
loop_
_entity_poly.entity_id
_entity_poly.type
_entity_poly.pdbx_seq_one_letter_code
_entity_poly.pdbx_strand_id
1 'polypeptide(L)'
;MERQFQINWSALVEEAKQRRKNERLTQKKLALLAGVSTPTISRFENGEKDIQLSTVISILKVLGMVDQRQLVFPEERHDFNRDVVLFRGKDGDSIIPCSISREALEDHFGGNDADPLKTFEANRVRIEQEARRKYFADHFEPDGSILIKSADL
;
A
#
# COMPACT_ATOMS: atom_id res chain seq x y z
N MET A 1 -13.16 -13.05 8.42
CA MET A 1 -11.90 -13.80 8.64
C MET A 1 -10.85 -12.82 9.13
N GLU A 2 -10.38 -12.96 10.37
CA GLU A 2 -9.21 -12.20 10.83
C GLU A 2 -7.99 -12.64 10.00
N ARG A 3 -7.37 -11.70 9.28
CA ARG A 3 -6.12 -11.98 8.57
C ARG A 3 -5.01 -12.11 9.60
N GLN A 4 -4.56 -13.33 9.87
CA GLN A 4 -3.39 -13.57 10.71
C GLN A 4 -2.13 -13.21 9.93
N PHE A 5 -1.77 -11.92 9.90
CA PHE A 5 -0.55 -11.46 9.25
C PHE A 5 0.66 -11.82 10.12
N GLN A 6 1.50 -12.73 9.64
CA GLN A 6 2.74 -13.14 10.31
C GLN A 6 3.93 -12.90 9.38
N ILE A 7 4.97 -12.23 9.90
CA ILE A 7 6.23 -12.06 9.19
C ILE A 7 7.13 -13.26 9.48
N ASN A 8 7.46 -14.06 8.47
CA ASN A 8 8.48 -15.08 8.59
C ASN A 8 9.88 -14.42 8.55
N TRP A 9 10.43 -14.13 9.74
CA TRP A 9 11.73 -13.46 9.89
C TRP A 9 12.86 -14.18 9.15
N SER A 10 12.92 -15.51 9.24
CA SER A 10 13.98 -16.28 8.59
C SER A 10 13.90 -16.18 7.07
N ALA A 11 12.70 -16.32 6.51
CA ALA A 11 12.50 -16.18 5.07
C ALA A 11 12.80 -14.75 4.58
N LEU A 12 12.39 -13.74 5.36
CA LEU A 12 12.67 -12.33 5.06
C LEU A 12 14.18 -12.03 4.99
N VAL A 13 14.95 -12.52 5.97
CA VAL A 13 16.40 -12.32 6.03
C VAL A 13 17.10 -13.04 4.88
N GLU A 14 16.71 -14.28 4.58
CA GLU A 14 17.29 -15.04 3.46
C GLU A 14 17.00 -14.37 2.11
N GLU A 15 15.77 -13.92 1.88
CA GLU A 15 15.42 -13.17 0.66
C GLU A 15 16.24 -11.86 0.55
N ALA A 16 16.37 -11.11 1.64
CA ALA A 16 17.17 -9.88 1.67
C ALA A 16 18.64 -10.13 1.33
N LYS A 17 19.22 -11.20 1.90
CA LYS A 17 20.61 -11.62 1.64
C LYS A 17 20.79 -12.06 0.19
N GLN A 18 19.82 -12.75 -0.38
CA GLN A 18 19.85 -13.18 -1.77
C GLN A 18 19.76 -11.99 -2.73
N ARG A 19 18.84 -11.04 -2.50
CA ARG A 19 18.73 -9.82 -3.30
C ARG A 19 20.00 -8.99 -3.27
N ARG A 20 20.58 -8.76 -2.08
CA ARG A 20 21.86 -8.04 -1.97
C ARG A 20 22.94 -8.67 -2.85
N LYS A 21 23.04 -10.01 -2.84
CA LYS A 21 24.01 -10.75 -3.66
C LYS A 21 23.71 -10.63 -5.16
N ASN A 22 22.44 -10.74 -5.56
CA ASN A 22 22.01 -10.57 -6.96
C ASN A 22 22.35 -9.17 -7.49
N GLU A 23 22.21 -8.14 -6.66
CA GLU A 23 22.59 -6.75 -6.94
C GLU A 23 24.09 -6.48 -6.80
N ARG A 24 24.89 -7.49 -6.45
CA ARG A 24 26.35 -7.41 -6.26
C ARG A 24 26.78 -6.36 -5.22
N LEU A 25 25.93 -6.11 -4.22
CA LEU A 25 26.25 -5.20 -3.13
C LEU A 25 27.07 -5.95 -2.06
N THR A 26 28.18 -5.38 -1.62
CA THR A 26 28.88 -5.86 -0.41
C THR A 26 28.11 -5.44 0.84
N GLN A 27 28.31 -6.11 1.98
CA GLN A 27 27.72 -5.68 3.25
C GLN A 27 28.12 -4.23 3.60
N LYS A 28 29.37 -3.85 3.32
CA LYS A 28 29.86 -2.47 3.50
C LYS A 28 29.11 -1.47 2.62
N LYS A 29 28.85 -1.81 1.35
CA LYS A 29 28.11 -0.93 0.42
C LYS A 29 26.65 -0.81 0.81
N LEU A 30 26.00 -1.92 1.19
CA LEU A 30 24.62 -1.89 1.69
C LEU A 30 24.51 -1.07 2.98
N ALA A 31 25.45 -1.23 3.91
CA ALA A 31 25.51 -0.46 5.15
C ALA A 31 25.55 1.05 4.88
N LEU A 32 26.42 1.47 3.95
CA LEU A 32 26.52 2.87 3.53
C LEU A 32 25.19 3.40 2.95
N LEU A 33 24.55 2.65 2.05
CA LEU A 33 23.29 3.04 1.42
C LEU A 33 22.12 3.11 2.41
N ALA A 34 22.09 2.18 3.38
CA ALA A 34 21.04 2.12 4.40
C ALA A 34 21.29 3.06 5.58
N GLY A 35 22.45 3.74 5.64
CA GLY A 35 22.81 4.64 6.74
C GLY A 35 23.09 3.90 8.05
N VAL A 36 23.62 2.68 8.00
CA VAL A 36 23.90 1.83 9.19
C VAL A 36 25.34 1.33 9.19
N SER A 37 25.76 0.69 10.28
CA SER A 37 27.09 0.11 10.38
C SER A 37 27.21 -1.24 9.66
N THR A 38 28.39 -1.59 9.13
CA THR A 38 28.63 -2.92 8.54
C THR A 38 28.33 -4.07 9.51
N PRO A 39 28.70 -4.01 10.81
CA PRO A 39 28.28 -5.01 11.79
C PRO A 39 26.75 -5.17 11.86
N THR A 40 25.97 -4.09 11.77
CA THR A 40 24.50 -4.14 11.76
C THR A 40 23.96 -4.98 10.60
N ILE A 41 24.54 -4.85 9.40
CA ILE A 41 24.18 -5.70 8.25
C ILE A 41 24.52 -7.16 8.51
N SER A 42 25.69 -7.45 9.09
CA SER A 42 26.09 -8.82 9.43
C SER A 42 25.11 -9.46 10.43
N ARG A 43 24.77 -8.74 11.51
CA ARG A 43 23.79 -9.18 12.52
C ARG A 43 22.43 -9.48 11.89
N PHE A 44 21.95 -8.58 11.02
CA PHE A 44 20.69 -8.77 10.28
C PHE A 44 20.74 -10.01 9.39
N GLU A 45 21.80 -10.19 8.58
CA GLU A 45 21.97 -11.34 7.68
C GLU A 45 22.26 -12.67 8.38
N ASN A 46 22.53 -12.62 9.69
CA ASN A 46 22.64 -13.78 10.57
C ASN A 46 21.32 -14.06 11.33
N GLY A 47 20.28 -13.26 11.10
CA GLY A 47 18.95 -13.49 11.66
C GLY A 47 18.76 -13.01 13.10
N GLU A 48 19.66 -12.17 13.63
CA GLU A 48 19.49 -11.58 14.96
C GLU A 48 18.22 -10.73 15.04
N LYS A 49 17.46 -10.85 16.14
CA LYS A 49 16.12 -10.26 16.30
C LYS A 49 16.09 -9.02 17.19
N ASP A 50 17.16 -8.75 17.92
CA ASP A 50 17.33 -7.57 18.79
C ASP A 50 17.80 -6.33 18.01
N ILE A 51 17.53 -6.30 16.71
CA ILE A 51 17.79 -5.17 15.82
C ILE A 51 16.56 -4.27 15.81
N GLN A 52 16.77 -2.96 15.88
CA GLN A 52 15.67 -2.00 15.78
C GLN A 52 14.92 -2.14 14.45
N LEU A 53 13.58 -2.13 14.51
CA LEU A 53 12.73 -2.26 13.33
C LEU A 53 13.00 -1.15 12.30
N SER A 54 13.29 0.08 12.73
CA SER A 54 13.68 1.19 11.86
C SER A 54 14.89 0.84 11.00
N THR A 55 15.91 0.22 11.59
CA THR A 55 17.12 -0.25 10.89
C THR A 55 16.77 -1.32 9.87
N VAL A 56 15.95 -2.30 10.25
CA VAL A 56 15.49 -3.36 9.33
C VAL A 56 14.76 -2.74 8.14
N ILE A 57 13.85 -1.80 8.38
CA ILE A 57 13.12 -1.08 7.32
C ILE A 57 14.09 -0.32 6.41
N SER A 58 15.11 0.37 6.95
CA SER A 58 16.11 1.06 6.12
C SER A 58 16.88 0.10 5.20
N ILE A 59 17.26 -1.07 5.72
CA ILE A 59 17.94 -2.11 4.92
C ILE A 59 17.02 -2.63 3.81
N LEU A 60 15.80 -3.01 4.16
CA LEU A 60 14.81 -3.55 3.21
C LEU A 60 14.40 -2.52 2.15
N LYS A 61 14.35 -1.23 2.49
CA LYS A 61 14.10 -0.13 1.54
C LYS A 61 15.18 -0.07 0.45
N VAL A 62 16.46 -0.16 0.82
CA VAL A 62 17.57 -0.16 -0.15
C VAL A 62 17.49 -1.37 -1.08
N LEU A 63 17.05 -2.52 -0.56
CA LEU A 63 16.88 -3.76 -1.32
C LEU A 63 15.55 -3.85 -2.11
N GLY A 64 14.77 -2.77 -2.14
CA GLY A 64 13.48 -2.75 -2.85
C GLY A 64 12.46 -3.76 -2.32
N MET A 65 12.52 -4.08 -1.02
CA MET A 65 11.65 -5.06 -0.35
C MET A 65 10.54 -4.42 0.49
N VAL A 66 10.42 -3.10 0.44
CA VAL A 66 9.35 -2.33 1.09
C VAL A 66 8.65 -1.54 0.01
N ASP A 67 7.33 -1.66 -0.05
CA ASP A 67 6.51 -0.78 -0.86
C ASP A 67 6.57 0.64 -0.28
N GLN A 68 7.06 1.59 -1.09
CA GLN A 68 7.23 2.99 -0.69
C GLN A 68 6.09 3.88 -1.17
N ARG A 69 5.16 3.32 -1.96
CA ARG A 69 4.00 4.04 -2.48
C ARG A 69 3.13 4.55 -1.33
N GLN A 70 2.55 5.73 -1.50
CA GLN A 70 1.65 6.35 -0.52
C GLN A 70 0.44 6.94 -1.23
N LEU A 71 -0.68 6.22 -1.21
CA LEU A 71 -1.93 6.75 -1.72
C LEU A 71 -2.64 7.61 -0.65
N VAL A 72 -2.62 8.93 -0.88
CA VAL A 72 -3.35 9.93 -0.09
C VAL A 72 -4.54 10.46 -0.88
N PHE A 73 -5.59 10.90 -0.19
CA PHE A 73 -6.79 11.45 -0.80
C PHE A 73 -7.00 12.88 -0.32
N PRO A 74 -6.62 13.89 -1.12
CA PRO A 74 -6.88 15.27 -0.75
C PRO A 74 -8.38 15.57 -0.68
N GLU A 75 -8.78 16.57 0.11
CA GLU A 75 -10.15 17.08 0.13
C GLU A 75 -10.45 17.88 -1.15
N GLU A 76 -10.67 17.17 -2.26
CA GLU A 76 -11.04 17.73 -3.56
C GLU A 76 -12.51 17.45 -3.91
N ARG A 77 -12.98 18.07 -5.00
CA ARG A 77 -14.31 17.86 -5.56
C ARG A 77 -14.52 16.40 -5.95
N HIS A 78 -15.64 15.85 -5.51
CA HIS A 78 -16.18 14.60 -6.00
C HIS A 78 -17.24 14.91 -7.06
N ASP A 79 -17.37 14.02 -8.05
CA ASP A 79 -18.38 14.15 -9.08
C ASP A 79 -19.16 12.85 -9.18
N PHE A 80 -20.48 12.94 -9.37
CA PHE A 80 -21.33 11.79 -9.62
C PHE A 80 -21.65 11.76 -11.12
N ASN A 81 -21.13 10.75 -11.81
CA ASN A 81 -21.32 10.59 -13.24
C ASN A 81 -21.60 9.12 -13.56
N ARG A 82 -22.65 8.83 -14.34
CA ARG A 82 -22.94 7.48 -14.88
C ARG A 82 -22.78 6.35 -13.85
N ASP A 83 -23.46 6.48 -12.72
CA ASP A 83 -23.55 5.45 -11.67
C ASP A 83 -22.28 5.18 -10.85
N VAL A 84 -21.33 6.10 -10.86
CA VAL A 84 -20.18 6.07 -9.95
C VAL A 84 -19.98 7.41 -9.24
N VAL A 85 -19.47 7.37 -8.01
CA VAL A 85 -18.87 8.54 -7.36
C VAL A 85 -17.38 8.56 -7.67
N LEU A 86 -16.92 9.62 -8.32
CA LEU A 86 -15.52 9.85 -8.69
C LEU A 86 -14.80 10.60 -7.58
N PHE A 87 -13.59 10.14 -7.25
CA PHE A 87 -12.66 10.77 -6.33
C PHE A 87 -11.23 10.56 -6.80
N ARG A 88 -10.26 11.23 -6.17
CA ARG A 88 -8.86 11.22 -6.62
C ARG A 88 -7.93 10.85 -5.49
N GLY A 89 -7.12 9.82 -5.74
CA GLY A 89 -5.92 9.56 -4.96
C GLY A 89 -4.71 10.24 -5.56
N LYS A 90 -3.68 10.47 -4.75
CA LYS A 90 -2.36 10.95 -5.18
C LYS A 90 -1.29 10.07 -4.55
N ASP A 91 -0.29 9.69 -5.35
CA ASP A 91 0.94 9.04 -4.88
C ASP A 91 2.15 9.73 -5.52
N GLY A 92 2.96 10.40 -4.69
CA GLY A 92 3.96 11.34 -5.19
C GLY A 92 3.27 12.44 -6.01
N ASP A 93 3.67 12.64 -7.27
CA ASP A 93 3.03 13.57 -8.21
C ASP A 93 1.95 12.94 -9.10
N SER A 94 1.77 11.62 -9.00
CA SER A 94 0.82 10.86 -9.81
C SER A 94 -0.59 11.01 -9.25
N ILE A 95 -1.54 11.36 -10.12
CA ILE A 95 -2.97 11.32 -9.81
C ILE A 95 -3.49 9.94 -10.17
N ILE A 96 -4.16 9.30 -9.22
CA ILE A 96 -4.79 7.99 -9.38
C ILE A 96 -6.31 8.22 -9.41
N PRO A 97 -6.97 8.08 -10.57
CA PRO A 97 -8.42 8.19 -10.65
C PRO A 97 -9.06 7.06 -9.84
N CYS A 98 -10.00 7.42 -8.97
CA CYS A 98 -10.71 6.46 -8.14
C CYS A 98 -12.22 6.62 -8.32
N SER A 99 -12.94 5.52 -8.21
CA SER A 99 -14.38 5.48 -8.32
C SER A 99 -14.96 4.39 -7.44
N ILE A 100 -16.18 4.60 -6.96
CA ILE A 100 -17.00 3.58 -6.31
C ILE A 100 -18.36 3.52 -7.02
N SER A 101 -18.83 2.31 -7.33
CA SER A 101 -20.13 2.13 -7.98
C SER A 101 -21.28 2.48 -7.03
N ARG A 102 -22.39 2.94 -7.62
CA ARG A 102 -23.66 3.15 -6.94
C ARG A 102 -24.10 1.88 -6.19
N GLU A 103 -24.03 0.73 -6.86
CA GLU A 103 -24.38 -0.58 -6.28
C GLU A 103 -23.56 -0.85 -5.01
N ALA A 104 -22.25 -0.60 -5.04
CA ALA A 104 -21.37 -0.79 -3.88
C ALA A 104 -21.72 0.14 -2.72
N LEU A 105 -22.11 1.38 -3.02
CA LEU A 105 -22.60 2.34 -2.02
C LEU A 105 -23.88 1.85 -1.37
N GLU A 106 -24.87 1.48 -2.18
CA GLU A 106 -26.20 1.05 -1.73
C GLU A 106 -26.12 -0.24 -0.89
N ASP A 107 -25.37 -1.25 -1.35
CA ASP A 107 -25.25 -2.56 -0.71
C ASP A 107 -24.48 -2.53 0.62
N HIS A 108 -23.39 -1.75 0.71
CA HIS A 108 -22.42 -1.88 1.81
C HIS A 108 -22.32 -0.65 2.73
N PHE A 109 -22.80 0.50 2.29
CA PHE A 109 -22.72 1.76 3.02
C PHE A 109 -24.09 2.38 3.31
N GLY A 110 -25.16 1.70 2.88
CA GLY A 110 -26.55 2.12 3.01
C GLY A 110 -26.97 3.08 1.91
N GLY A 111 -28.27 3.38 1.85
CA GLY A 111 -28.79 4.40 0.95
C GLY A 111 -29.70 3.91 -0.17
N ASN A 112 -30.59 2.96 0.09
CA ASN A 112 -31.78 2.83 -0.76
C ASN A 112 -32.45 4.22 -0.83
N ASP A 113 -32.44 4.84 -2.01
CA ASP A 113 -32.89 6.22 -2.33
C ASP A 113 -32.03 7.39 -1.79
N ALA A 114 -30.84 7.17 -1.22
CA ALA A 114 -29.97 8.25 -0.75
C ALA A 114 -29.09 8.84 -1.86
N ASP A 115 -28.75 10.12 -1.71
CA ASP A 115 -27.79 10.81 -2.57
C ASP A 115 -26.41 10.11 -2.48
N PRO A 116 -25.89 9.51 -3.58
CA PRO A 116 -24.65 8.77 -3.57
C PRO A 116 -23.46 9.58 -3.06
N LEU A 117 -23.45 10.89 -3.30
CA LEU A 117 -22.37 11.76 -2.84
C LEU A 117 -22.39 11.90 -1.32
N LYS A 118 -23.57 12.07 -0.71
CA LYS A 118 -23.70 12.11 0.75
C LYS A 118 -23.32 10.79 1.40
N THR A 119 -23.72 9.67 0.78
CA THR A 119 -23.32 8.34 1.24
C THR A 119 -21.81 8.17 1.18
N PHE A 120 -21.17 8.61 0.10
CA PHE A 120 -19.71 8.61 -0.01
C PHE A 120 -19.07 9.47 1.08
N GLU A 121 -19.50 10.72 1.27
CA GLU A 121 -18.94 11.63 2.26
C GLU A 121 -19.04 11.08 3.69
N ALA A 122 -20.18 10.51 4.06
CA ALA A 122 -20.41 9.91 5.37
C ALA A 122 -19.52 8.68 5.62
N ASN A 123 -19.09 8.00 4.56
CA ASN A 123 -18.31 6.75 4.62
C ASN A 123 -16.90 6.89 4.05
N ARG A 124 -16.44 8.12 3.80
CA ARG A 124 -15.23 8.44 3.02
C ARG A 124 -14.00 7.69 3.49
N VAL A 125 -13.75 7.65 4.79
CA VAL A 125 -12.59 6.97 5.38
C VAL A 125 -12.55 5.48 5.00
N ARG A 126 -13.68 4.79 5.05
CA ARG A 126 -13.76 3.36 4.74
C ARG A 126 -13.64 3.11 3.24
N ILE A 127 -14.25 3.95 2.40
CA ILE A 127 -14.15 3.85 0.93
C ILE A 127 -12.69 4.11 0.47
N GLU A 128 -12.03 5.12 1.03
CA GLU A 128 -10.62 5.39 0.77
C GLU A 128 -9.70 4.25 1.22
N GLN A 129 -10.00 3.58 2.35
CA GLN A 129 -9.26 2.40 2.77
C GLN A 129 -9.36 1.26 1.74
N GLU A 130 -10.52 1.07 1.13
CA GLU A 130 -10.72 0.07 0.08
C GLU A 130 -9.98 0.44 -1.21
N ALA A 131 -9.97 1.72 -1.59
CA ALA A 131 -9.12 2.19 -2.68
C ALA A 131 -7.62 1.93 -2.39
N ARG A 132 -7.13 2.20 -1.16
CA ARG A 132 -5.75 1.87 -0.78
C ARG A 132 -5.47 0.38 -0.88
N ARG A 133 -6.40 -0.46 -0.43
CA ARG A 133 -6.26 -1.91 -0.49
C ARG A 133 -6.09 -2.40 -1.93
N LYS A 134 -6.89 -1.89 -2.87
CA LYS A 134 -6.75 -2.23 -4.30
C LYS A 134 -5.45 -1.68 -4.90
N TYR A 135 -5.09 -0.44 -4.56
CA TYR A 135 -3.85 0.19 -5.02
C TYR A 135 -2.60 -0.61 -4.66
N PHE A 136 -2.45 -0.97 -3.38
CA PHE A 136 -1.27 -1.73 -2.92
C PHE A 136 -1.28 -3.20 -3.36
N ALA A 137 -2.42 -3.71 -3.83
CA ALA A 137 -2.55 -5.04 -4.41
C ALA A 137 -2.35 -5.06 -5.94
N ASP A 138 -2.00 -3.92 -6.56
CA ASP A 138 -1.92 -3.76 -8.01
C ASP A 138 -3.22 -4.11 -8.76
N HIS A 139 -4.37 -3.93 -8.09
CA HIS A 139 -5.70 -4.18 -8.65
C HIS A 139 -6.27 -2.92 -9.32
N PHE A 140 -5.82 -2.66 -10.55
CA PHE A 140 -6.26 -1.55 -11.39
C PHE A 140 -7.21 -2.01 -12.50
N GLU A 141 -8.04 -1.09 -12.98
CA GLU A 141 -8.73 -1.23 -14.27
C GLU A 141 -7.72 -1.02 -15.42
N PRO A 142 -8.02 -1.44 -16.67
CA PRO A 142 -7.09 -1.36 -17.80
C PRO A 142 -6.59 0.06 -18.14
N ASP A 143 -7.33 1.09 -17.73
CA ASP A 143 -6.98 2.51 -17.91
C ASP A 143 -6.11 3.07 -16.77
N GLY A 144 -5.75 2.24 -15.78
CA GLY A 144 -4.97 2.62 -14.62
C GLY A 144 -5.79 3.24 -13.48
N SER A 145 -7.11 3.29 -13.60
CA SER A 145 -7.99 3.74 -12.51
C SER A 145 -8.25 2.64 -11.48
N ILE A 146 -8.79 3.04 -10.33
CA ILE A 146 -9.33 2.13 -9.32
C ILE A 146 -10.84 2.24 -9.32
N LEU A 147 -11.53 1.13 -9.51
CA LEU A 147 -12.97 1.02 -9.36
C LEU A 147 -13.31 0.06 -8.22
N ILE A 148 -14.04 0.55 -7.22
CA ILE A 148 -14.59 -0.24 -6.11
C ILE A 148 -16.00 -0.69 -6.50
N LYS A 149 -16.23 -2.01 -6.51
CA LYS A 149 -17.52 -2.67 -6.78
C LYS A 149 -17.99 -3.40 -5.52
N SER A 150 -19.27 -3.79 -5.45
CA SER A 150 -19.83 -4.51 -4.29
C SER A 150 -19.02 -5.78 -3.95
N ALA A 151 -18.56 -6.51 -4.96
CA ALA A 151 -17.75 -7.72 -4.79
C ALA A 151 -16.37 -7.47 -4.13
N ASP A 152 -15.91 -6.22 -4.03
CA ASP A 152 -14.69 -5.88 -3.32
C ASP A 152 -14.89 -5.79 -1.79
N LEU A 153 -16.12 -5.62 -1.29
CA LEU A 153 -16.44 -5.13 0.07
C LEU A 153 -16.94 -6.16 1.07
#